data_AF-A0A2T2Y3L9-F1
#
_entry.id   AF-A0A2T2Y3L9-F1
#
_cell.length_a   1.000
_cell.length_b   1.000
_cell.length_c   1.000
_cell.angle_alpha   90.00
_cell.angle_beta   90.00
_cell.angle_gamma   90.00
#
_symmetry.space_group_name_H-M   'P 1'
#
loop_
_entity.id
_entity.type
_entity.pdbx_description
1 polymer ?
#
loop_
_entity_poly.entity_id
_entity_poly.type
_entity_poly.pdbx_seq_one_letter_code
_entity_poly.pdbx_strand_id
1 'polypeptide(L)'
;MFCVFLESDELTPEITTLKDFNDLLSHDIPTAVFVISHDIARFIKDAYFMNLTINGLQNCYFSLNNGQEFFEFNHRGHCYAYCEPEAEWHVTPAQFIRSQWLANEDLHSLITPEFITSYSKMFPCLQKKKQQFDLLFTQHYSGAQRKG
;
A
#
# COMPACT_ATOMS: atom_id res chain seq x y z
N MET A 1 10.09 12.44 7.03
CA MET A 1 9.21 12.28 5.86
C MET A 1 9.48 10.89 5.33
N PHE A 2 8.46 10.06 5.18
CA PHE A 2 8.63 8.71 4.63
C PHE A 2 7.52 8.40 3.62
N CYS A 3 7.87 7.72 2.55
CA CYS A 3 6.93 7.26 1.53
C CYS A 3 6.91 5.74 1.51
N VAL A 4 5.73 5.16 1.36
CA VAL A 4 5.57 3.70 1.23
C VAL A 4 5.07 3.40 -0.18
N PHE A 5 5.71 2.44 -0.83
CA PHE A 5 5.35 1.98 -2.17
C PHE A 5 4.92 0.52 -2.11
N LEU A 6 3.75 0.22 -2.66
CA LEU A 6 3.13 -1.10 -2.62
C LEU A 6 3.03 -1.69 -4.02
N GLU A 7 3.60 -2.88 -4.23
CA GLU A 7 3.28 -3.71 -5.39
C GLU A 7 2.07 -4.59 -5.04
N SER A 8 1.02 -4.52 -5.84
CA SER A 8 -0.18 -5.33 -5.64
C SER A 8 -0.82 -5.72 -6.96
N ASP A 9 -1.21 -6.99 -7.08
CA ASP A 9 -1.96 -7.52 -8.23
C ASP A 9 -3.45 -7.16 -8.18
N GLU A 10 -3.94 -6.76 -7.01
CA GLU A 10 -5.36 -6.43 -6.77
C GLU A 10 -5.66 -4.95 -6.96
N LEU A 11 -4.63 -4.10 -6.92
CA LEU A 11 -4.74 -2.65 -6.99
C LEU A 11 -4.23 -2.11 -8.33
N THR A 12 -4.91 -1.10 -8.86
CA THR A 12 -4.44 -0.37 -10.04
C THR A 12 -3.21 0.47 -9.66
N PRO A 13 -2.05 0.29 -10.33
CA PRO A 13 -0.86 1.08 -10.04
C PRO A 13 -1.04 2.54 -10.46
N GLU A 14 -0.66 3.44 -9.56
CA GLU A 14 -0.63 4.89 -9.77
C GLU A 14 0.67 5.31 -10.46
N ILE A 15 1.75 4.60 -10.16
CA ILE A 15 3.08 4.84 -10.71
C ILE A 15 3.45 3.63 -11.57
N THR A 16 3.43 3.83 -12.89
CA THR A 16 3.61 2.72 -13.84
C THR A 16 4.95 2.77 -14.56
N THR A 17 5.57 3.96 -14.67
CA THR A 17 6.82 4.14 -15.40
C THR A 17 7.91 4.79 -14.54
N LEU A 18 9.19 4.56 -14.90
CA LEU A 18 10.33 5.20 -14.23
C LEU A 18 10.28 6.73 -14.35
N LYS A 19 9.63 7.25 -15.40
CA LYS A 19 9.42 8.67 -15.57
C LYS A 19 8.46 9.20 -14.50
N ASP A 20 7.30 8.58 -14.32
CA ASP A 20 6.32 8.97 -13.29
C ASP A 20 6.95 8.89 -11.89
N PHE A 21 7.74 7.86 -11.67
CA PHE A 21 8.47 7.68 -10.42
C PHE A 21 9.48 8.80 -10.19
N ASN A 22 10.32 9.13 -11.17
CA ASN A 22 11.27 10.25 -11.06
C ASN A 22 10.58 11.61 -10.91
N ASP A 23 9.48 11.83 -11.61
CA ASP A 23 8.68 13.05 -11.52
C ASP A 23 8.13 13.21 -10.09
N LEU A 24 7.63 12.12 -9.49
CA LEU A 24 7.18 12.10 -8.09
C LEU A 24 8.32 12.45 -7.11
N LEU A 25 9.49 11.81 -7.25
CA LEU A 25 10.65 12.03 -6.38
C LEU A 25 11.24 13.44 -6.49
N SER A 26 10.93 14.17 -7.56
CA SER A 26 11.40 15.55 -7.77
C SER A 26 10.59 16.58 -6.97
N HIS A 27 9.50 16.17 -6.32
CA HIS A 27 8.65 17.02 -5.49
C HIS A 27 8.82 16.69 -4.01
N ASP A 28 8.49 17.64 -3.13
CA ASP A 28 8.33 17.33 -1.70
C ASP A 28 7.13 16.42 -1.52
N ILE A 29 7.38 15.11 -1.32
CA ILE A 29 6.32 14.12 -1.18
C ILE A 29 5.84 14.12 0.27
N PRO A 30 4.59 14.52 0.59
CA PRO A 30 4.06 14.33 1.93
C PRO A 30 4.10 12.85 2.32
N THR A 31 4.04 12.54 3.62
CA THR A 31 3.90 11.14 4.06
C THR A 31 2.70 10.50 3.35
N ALA A 32 2.97 9.57 2.44
CA ALA A 32 1.99 9.03 1.51
C ALA A 32 2.32 7.58 1.17
N VAL A 33 1.29 6.87 0.71
CA VAL A 33 1.38 5.48 0.26
C VAL A 33 0.94 5.44 -1.20
N PHE A 34 1.74 4.81 -2.06
CA PHE A 34 1.48 4.72 -3.50
C PHE A 34 1.46 3.27 -3.98
N VAL A 35 0.63 2.98 -4.99
CA VAL A 35 0.66 1.68 -5.67
C VAL A 35 1.58 1.76 -6.89
N ILE A 36 2.56 0.86 -6.97
CA ILE A 36 3.56 0.80 -8.04
C ILE A 36 3.35 -0.42 -8.95
N SER A 37 3.73 -0.29 -10.21
CA SER A 37 3.71 -1.42 -11.15
C SER A 37 4.84 -2.43 -10.88
N HIS A 38 4.69 -3.62 -11.47
CA HIS A 38 5.72 -4.67 -11.44
C HIS A 38 7.07 -4.20 -12.01
N ASP A 39 7.07 -3.34 -13.02
CA ASP A 39 8.31 -2.81 -13.61
C ASP A 39 9.08 -1.93 -12.63
N ILE A 40 8.38 -1.12 -11.83
CA ILE A 40 8.99 -0.32 -10.77
C ILE A 40 9.48 -1.22 -9.63
N ALA A 41 8.68 -2.21 -9.23
CA ALA A 41 9.09 -3.19 -8.22
C ALA A 41 10.38 -3.92 -8.63
N ARG A 42 10.46 -4.35 -9.88
CA ARG A 42 11.66 -4.97 -10.45
C ARG A 42 12.86 -4.03 -10.41
N PHE A 43 12.70 -2.77 -10.78
CA PHE A 43 13.76 -1.77 -10.69
C PHE A 43 14.33 -1.66 -9.26
N ILE A 44 13.46 -1.68 -8.23
CA ILE A 44 13.89 -1.64 -6.83
C ILE A 44 14.68 -2.89 -6.45
N LYS A 45 14.23 -4.09 -6.87
CA LYS A 45 14.97 -5.34 -6.64
C LYS A 45 16.34 -5.30 -7.31
N ASP A 46 16.42 -4.85 -8.56
CA ASP A 46 17.67 -4.74 -9.30
C ASP A 46 18.63 -3.74 -8.61
N ALA A 47 18.11 -2.61 -8.11
CA ALA A 47 18.89 -1.64 -7.35
C ALA A 47 19.48 -2.22 -6.06
N TYR A 48 18.72 -3.06 -5.34
CA TYR A 48 19.22 -3.80 -4.19
C TYR A 48 20.33 -4.78 -4.58
N PHE A 49 20.10 -5.64 -5.57
CA PHE A 49 21.09 -6.64 -6.01
C PHE A 49 22.39 -6.01 -6.52
N MET A 50 22.30 -4.85 -7.15
CA MET A 50 23.44 -4.10 -7.66
C MET A 50 24.09 -3.19 -6.60
N ASN A 51 23.58 -3.17 -5.37
CA ASN A 51 24.08 -2.35 -4.27
C ASN A 51 24.12 -0.84 -4.62
N LEU A 52 23.08 -0.36 -5.30
CA LEU A 52 23.00 1.02 -5.78
C LEU A 52 22.52 1.96 -4.67
N THR A 53 23.10 3.17 -4.67
CA THR A 53 22.62 4.29 -3.86
C THR A 53 21.75 5.19 -4.73
N ILE A 54 20.51 5.43 -4.33
CA ILE A 54 19.54 6.29 -5.03
C ILE A 54 19.14 7.42 -4.09
N ASN A 55 19.74 8.60 -4.29
CA ASN A 55 19.55 9.75 -3.40
C ASN A 55 18.11 10.25 -3.32
N GLY A 56 17.31 10.06 -4.37
CA GLY A 56 15.89 10.45 -4.39
C GLY A 56 14.99 9.58 -3.53
N LEU A 57 15.46 8.42 -3.07
CA LEU A 57 14.66 7.45 -2.31
C LEU A 57 14.92 7.48 -0.80
N GLN A 58 15.57 8.52 -0.28
CA GLN A 58 15.87 8.60 1.15
C GLN A 58 14.60 8.45 2.01
N ASN A 59 14.67 7.55 3.01
CA ASN A 59 13.57 7.24 3.94
C ASN A 59 12.30 6.70 3.25
N CYS A 60 12.46 6.01 2.13
CA CYS A 60 11.36 5.34 1.44
C CYS A 60 11.33 3.85 1.75
N TYR A 61 10.13 3.30 1.77
CA TYR A 61 9.85 1.91 2.08
C TYR A 61 9.07 1.25 0.95
N PHE A 62 9.35 -0.01 0.68
CA PHE A 62 8.79 -0.76 -0.44
C PHE A 62 8.29 -2.10 0.08
N SER A 63 7.02 -2.37 -0.19
CA SER A 63 6.42 -3.68 -0.02
C SER A 63 6.15 -4.26 -1.40
N LEU A 64 6.94 -5.27 -1.76
CA LEU A 64 6.96 -5.89 -3.07
C LEU A 64 6.35 -7.30 -3.01
N ASN A 65 6.02 -7.83 -4.18
CA ASN A 65 5.47 -9.18 -4.37
C ASN A 65 4.24 -9.42 -3.48
N ASN A 66 3.26 -8.49 -3.52
CA ASN A 66 2.06 -8.54 -2.68
C ASN A 66 2.35 -8.65 -1.17
N GLY A 67 3.37 -7.94 -0.68
CA GLY A 67 3.73 -7.95 0.74
C GLY A 67 4.55 -9.15 1.20
N GLN A 68 5.20 -9.86 0.28
CA GLN A 68 6.11 -10.96 0.62
C GLN A 68 7.57 -10.51 0.72
N GLU A 69 7.92 -9.35 0.16
CA GLU A 69 9.28 -8.82 0.18
C GLU A 69 9.28 -7.36 0.61
N PHE A 70 10.25 -6.96 1.43
CA PHE A 70 10.31 -5.62 2.00
C PHE A 70 11.69 -5.01 1.77
N PHE A 71 11.72 -3.77 1.28
CA PHE A 71 12.94 -3.01 1.06
C PHE A 71 12.85 -1.62 1.69
N GLU A 72 13.95 -1.16 2.25
CA GLU A 72 14.09 0.17 2.85
C GLU A 72 15.26 0.91 2.23
N PHE A 73 15.06 2.20 1.99
CA PHE A 73 16.14 3.13 1.66
C PHE A 73 16.42 4.04 2.86
N ASN A 74 17.63 3.97 3.40
CA ASN A 74 18.01 4.76 4.57
C ASN A 74 18.12 6.27 4.25
N HIS A 75 18.47 7.08 5.26
CA HIS A 75 18.70 8.53 5.12
C HIS A 75 19.79 8.92 4.10
N ARG A 76 20.58 7.97 3.58
CA ARG A 76 21.60 8.18 2.55
C ARG A 76 21.17 7.65 1.18
N GLY A 77 19.99 7.04 1.07
CA GLY A 77 19.49 6.44 -0.17
C GLY A 77 20.09 5.07 -0.48
N HIS A 78 20.64 4.37 0.52
CA HIS A 78 21.12 3.00 0.35
C HIS A 78 19.98 2.00 0.61
N CYS A 79 19.83 1.03 -0.29
CA CYS A 79 18.77 0.03 -0.23
C CYS A 79 19.17 -1.17 0.62
N TYR A 80 18.28 -1.63 1.49
CA TYR A 80 18.42 -2.86 2.28
C TYR A 80 17.15 -3.69 2.17
N ALA A 81 17.31 -5.01 2.14
CA ALA A 81 16.20 -5.93 2.33
C ALA A 81 15.88 -6.03 3.83
N TYR A 82 14.60 -5.99 4.17
CA TYR A 82 14.13 -6.15 5.53
C TYR A 82 13.82 -7.64 5.77
N CYS A 83 14.45 -8.24 6.77
CA CYS A 83 14.45 -9.69 6.99
C CYS A 83 13.38 -10.17 7.99
N GLU A 84 12.65 -9.26 8.65
CA GLU A 84 11.59 -9.65 9.58
C GLU A 84 10.25 -9.91 8.86
N PRO A 85 9.42 -10.83 9.37
CA PRO A 85 8.26 -11.36 8.66
C PRO A 85 7.18 -10.34 8.31
N GLU A 86 7.14 -9.19 8.96
CA GLU A 86 6.26 -8.07 8.63
C GLU A 86 6.87 -6.78 9.19
N ALA A 87 7.07 -5.76 8.34
CA ALA A 87 7.65 -4.49 8.80
C ALA A 87 6.60 -3.64 9.54
N GLU A 88 6.96 -2.99 10.65
CA GLU A 88 6.01 -2.18 11.44
C GLU A 88 5.35 -1.03 10.66
N TRP A 89 6.02 -0.54 9.60
CA TRP A 89 5.51 0.50 8.72
C TRP A 89 4.64 -0.05 7.56
N HIS A 90 4.58 -1.36 7.38
CA HIS A 90 3.87 -1.97 6.27
C HIS A 90 2.35 -1.77 6.42
N VAL A 91 1.75 -1.24 5.36
CA VAL A 91 0.30 -1.19 5.19
C VAL A 91 -0.06 -2.26 4.16
N THR A 92 -0.85 -3.24 4.57
CA THR A 92 -1.30 -4.31 3.65
C THR A 92 -2.16 -3.72 2.53
N PRO A 93 -2.17 -4.32 1.33
CA PRO A 93 -3.05 -3.87 0.24
C PRO A 93 -4.51 -3.74 0.68
N ALA A 94 -5.01 -4.63 1.53
CA ALA A 94 -6.36 -4.55 2.06
C ALA A 94 -6.57 -3.35 3.03
N GLN A 95 -5.59 -3.00 3.86
CA GLN A 95 -5.63 -1.78 4.69
C GLN A 95 -5.54 -0.50 3.83
N PHE A 96 -4.77 -0.54 2.74
CA PHE A 96 -4.65 0.54 1.78
C PHE A 96 -5.94 0.72 0.96
N ILE A 97 -6.47 -0.36 0.38
CA ILE A 97 -7.79 -0.42 -0.29
C ILE A 97 -8.85 0.17 0.63
N ARG A 98 -8.90 -0.27 1.88
CA ARG A 98 -9.86 0.24 2.85
C ARG A 98 -9.68 1.75 3.08
N SER A 99 -8.47 2.22 3.33
CA SER A 99 -8.20 3.63 3.62
C SER A 99 -8.49 4.54 2.41
N GLN A 100 -8.04 4.13 1.23
CA GLN A 100 -8.23 4.86 -0.02
C GLN A 100 -9.69 4.82 -0.49
N TRP A 101 -10.37 3.68 -0.39
CA TRP A 101 -11.80 3.57 -0.69
C TRP A 101 -12.63 4.43 0.25
N LEU A 102 -12.33 4.42 1.56
CA LEU A 102 -12.98 5.29 2.53
C LEU A 102 -12.73 6.78 2.24
N ALA A 103 -11.53 7.15 1.78
CA ALA A 103 -11.23 8.52 1.39
C ALA A 103 -11.98 8.94 0.12
N ASN A 104 -11.97 8.11 -0.92
CA ASN A 104 -12.62 8.37 -2.20
C ASN A 104 -14.15 8.49 -2.09
N GLU A 105 -14.76 7.73 -1.18
CA GLU A 105 -16.21 7.75 -0.94
C GLU A 105 -16.62 8.79 0.13
N ASP A 106 -15.69 9.64 0.59
CA ASP A 106 -15.90 10.61 1.68
C ASP A 106 -16.42 9.98 2.98
N LEU A 107 -16.08 8.71 3.21
CA LEU A 107 -16.50 7.93 4.37
C LEU A 107 -15.48 7.94 5.51
N HIS A 108 -14.23 8.31 5.25
CA HIS A 108 -13.11 8.23 6.21
C HIS A 108 -13.28 9.13 7.45
N SER A 109 -14.04 10.22 7.32
CA SER A 109 -14.24 11.22 8.38
C SER A 109 -15.62 11.11 9.06
N LEU A 110 -16.47 10.20 8.60
CA LEU A 110 -17.82 10.02 9.13
C LEU A 110 -17.81 9.30 10.49
N ILE A 111 -18.66 9.75 11.40
CA ILE A 111 -18.92 9.01 12.64
C ILE A 111 -19.71 7.72 12.34
N THR A 112 -19.56 6.70 13.18
CA THR A 112 -20.08 5.34 12.94
C THR A 112 -21.55 5.27 12.47
N PRO A 113 -22.51 6.04 13.04
CA PRO A 113 -23.90 6.01 12.57
C PRO A 113 -24.08 6.55 11.15
N GLU A 114 -23.35 7.61 10.80
CA GLU A 114 -23.37 8.25 9.48
C GLU A 114 -22.67 7.34 8.45
N PHE A 115 -21.55 6.75 8.84
CA PHE A 115 -20.87 5.73 8.05
C PHE A 115 -21.80 4.57 7.67
N ILE A 116 -22.46 3.94 8.66
CA ILE A 116 -23.37 2.81 8.42
C ILE A 116 -24.52 3.21 7.49
N THR A 117 -25.03 4.43 7.66
CA THR A 117 -26.12 4.97 6.84
C THR A 117 -25.67 5.20 5.40
N SER A 118 -24.54 5.89 5.20
CA SER A 118 -23.98 6.19 3.87
C SER A 118 -23.56 4.91 3.14
N TYR A 119 -22.85 4.02 3.82
CA TYR A 119 -22.49 2.70 3.31
C TYR A 119 -23.72 1.86 2.91
N SER A 120 -24.77 1.89 3.74
CA SER A 120 -26.02 1.17 3.45
C SER A 120 -26.80 1.74 2.26
N LYS A 121 -26.69 3.05 2.02
CA LYS A 121 -27.27 3.72 0.86
C LYS A 121 -26.50 3.42 -0.42
N MET A 122 -25.16 3.36 -0.36
CA MET A 122 -24.31 3.00 -1.51
C MET A 122 -24.56 1.56 -1.98
N PHE A 123 -24.82 0.64 -1.06
CA PHE A 123 -25.06 -0.77 -1.37
C PHE A 123 -26.45 -1.23 -0.92
N PRO A 124 -27.54 -0.90 -1.66
CA PRO A 124 -28.89 -1.30 -1.29
C PRO A 124 -29.13 -2.81 -1.40
N CYS A 125 -28.35 -3.51 -2.24
CA CYS A 125 -28.38 -4.96 -2.36
C CYS A 125 -27.54 -5.62 -1.25
N LEU A 126 -28.16 -6.48 -0.44
CA LEU A 126 -27.51 -7.19 0.66
C LEU A 126 -26.32 -8.05 0.24
N GLN A 127 -26.39 -8.73 -0.91
CA GLN A 127 -25.27 -9.56 -1.40
C GLN A 127 -24.07 -8.69 -1.80
N LYS A 128 -24.28 -7.59 -2.52
CA LYS A 128 -23.19 -6.67 -2.91
C LYS A 128 -22.60 -5.94 -1.71
N LYS A 129 -23.46 -5.54 -0.76
CA LYS A 129 -23.03 -4.98 0.52
C LYS A 129 -22.11 -5.95 1.25
N LYS A 130 -22.48 -7.23 1.31
CA LYS A 130 -21.65 -8.27 1.93
C LYS A 130 -20.32 -8.46 1.20
N GLN A 131 -20.30 -8.56 -0.13
CA GLN A 131 -19.05 -8.72 -0.90
C GLN A 131 -18.08 -7.56 -0.68
N GLN A 132 -18.59 -6.33 -0.71
CA GLN A 132 -17.77 -5.14 -0.45
C GLN A 132 -17.31 -5.07 1.00
N PHE A 133 -18.16 -5.47 1.94
CA PHE A 133 -17.77 -5.54 3.34
C PHE A 133 -16.68 -6.61 3.57
N ASP A 134 -16.79 -7.76 2.89
CA ASP A 134 -15.82 -8.83 3.01
C ASP A 134 -14.44 -8.39 2.47
N LEU A 135 -14.44 -7.66 1.36
CA LEU A 135 -13.25 -7.07 0.74
C LEU A 135 -12.61 -5.97 1.61
N LEU A 136 -13.42 -5.09 2.19
CA LEU A 136 -12.94 -3.96 3.00
C LEU A 136 -12.57 -4.35 4.44
N PHE A 137 -13.20 -5.39 5.01
CA PHE A 137 -13.14 -5.65 6.45
C PHE A 137 -12.87 -7.11 6.84
N THR A 138 -12.99 -8.09 5.94
CA THR A 138 -12.97 -9.53 6.31
C THR A 138 -11.79 -10.30 5.75
N GLN A 139 -11.14 -9.87 4.65
CA GLN A 139 -9.86 -10.45 4.22
C GLN A 139 -8.75 -10.38 5.30
N HIS A 140 -8.93 -9.62 6.38
CA HIS A 140 -8.04 -9.56 7.53
C HIS A 140 -8.21 -10.74 8.53
N TYR A 141 -9.23 -11.59 8.39
CA TYR A 141 -9.52 -12.66 9.36
C TYR A 141 -9.01 -14.06 8.96
N SER A 142 -8.33 -14.22 7.83
CA SER A 142 -7.74 -15.51 7.44
C SER A 142 -6.40 -15.83 8.14
N GLY A 143 -5.80 -14.89 8.87
CA GLY A 143 -4.60 -15.12 9.70
C GLY A 143 -4.90 -15.58 11.14
N ALA A 144 -6.16 -15.59 11.57
CA ALA A 144 -6.54 -15.92 12.95
C ALA A 144 -7.55 -17.09 13.01
N GLN A 145 -7.14 -18.26 12.50
CA GLN A 145 -7.82 -19.52 12.81
C GLN A 145 -6.79 -20.59 13.22
N ARG A 146 -6.79 -20.84 14.54
CA ARG A 146 -6.63 -22.14 15.22
C ARG A 146 -5.21 -22.71 15.37
N LYS A 147 -4.52 -22.26 16.42
CA LYS A 147 -3.87 -23.25 17.30
C LYS A 147 -4.96 -23.83 18.21
N GLY A 148 -5.29 -25.10 17.96
CA GLY A 148 -6.03 -25.93 18.91
C GLY A 148 -5.18 -26.29 20.11
#